data_AF-A0A923XEG8-F1
#
_entry.id   AF-A0A923XEG8-F1
#
_cell.length_a   1.000
_cell.length_b   1.000
_cell.length_c   1.000
_cell.angle_alpha   90.00
_cell.angle_beta   90.00
_cell.angle_gamma   90.00
#
_symmetry.space_group_name_H-M   'P 1'
#
loop_
_entity.id
_entity.type
_entity.pdbx_description
1 polymer ?
#
loop_
_entity_poly.entity_id
_entity_poly.type
_entity_poly.pdbx_seq_one_letter_code
_entity_poly.pdbx_strand_id
1 'polypeptide(L)'
;LALRPQSVAMERARNFRSSSQDRAAAYPILGNGSSAKLGWQMQDYNPAGAAGNAEAATAEKGEAMLQAAGRQLALLLAELSRLPLSTLVDRPED
;
A
#
# COMPACT_ATOMS: atom_id res chain seq x y z
N LEU A 1 -0.78 3.14 -15.92
CA LEU A 1 -0.99 2.05 -16.90
C LEU A 1 -2.47 1.82 -17.16
N ALA A 2 -3.26 1.32 -16.22
CA ALA A 2 -4.69 1.07 -16.42
C ALA A 2 -5.55 2.32 -16.74
N LEU A 3 -5.36 3.44 -16.01
CA LEU A 3 -6.24 4.62 -16.15
C LEU A 3 -5.71 5.69 -17.10
N ARG A 4 -4.42 6.04 -16.96
CA ARG A 4 -3.75 7.07 -17.76
C ARG A 4 -2.37 6.57 -18.21
N PRO A 5 -2.30 5.60 -19.15
CA PRO A 5 -1.03 5.06 -19.62
C PRO A 5 -0.09 6.13 -20.19
N GLN A 6 -0.64 7.14 -20.88
CA GLN A 6 0.09 8.26 -21.46
C GLN A 6 0.82 9.15 -20.45
N SER A 7 0.46 9.07 -19.17
CA SER A 7 1.13 9.80 -18.09
C SER A 7 2.26 9.00 -17.42
N VAL A 8 2.60 7.83 -17.95
CA VAL A 8 3.59 6.92 -17.36
C VAL A 8 4.68 6.58 -18.38
N ALA A 9 5.90 7.04 -18.10
CA ALA A 9 7.12 6.72 -18.84
C ALA A 9 7.69 5.37 -18.37
N MET A 10 7.17 4.25 -18.88
CA MET A 10 7.57 2.90 -18.45
C MET A 10 9.03 2.58 -18.75
N GLU A 11 9.65 3.23 -19.74
CA GLU A 11 11.07 3.12 -20.03
C GLU A 11 11.98 3.62 -18.88
N ARG A 12 11.41 4.38 -17.92
CA ARG A 12 12.10 4.82 -16.70
C ARG A 12 11.77 3.97 -15.48
N ALA A 13 10.81 3.04 -15.60
CA ALA A 13 10.41 2.16 -14.52
C ALA A 13 11.52 1.17 -14.19
N ARG A 14 11.82 1.03 -12.90
CA ARG A 14 12.93 0.24 -12.37
C ARG A 14 12.53 -0.38 -11.04
N ASN A 15 13.35 -1.30 -10.55
CA ASN A 15 13.25 -1.76 -9.18
C ASN A 15 13.92 -0.79 -8.19
N PHE A 16 13.12 -0.07 -7.39
CA PHE A 16 13.57 0.90 -6.40
C PHE A 16 13.73 0.21 -5.04
N ARG A 17 14.89 -0.41 -4.83
CA ARG A 17 15.19 -1.13 -3.59
C ARG A 17 15.26 -0.17 -2.39
N SER A 18 14.64 -0.55 -1.27
CA SER A 18 14.60 0.22 -0.02
C SER A 18 15.48 -0.40 1.07
N SER A 19 15.88 0.41 2.07
CA SER A 19 16.71 -0.08 3.19
C SER A 19 16.01 -1.18 3.99
N SER A 20 14.67 -1.16 4.05
CA SER A 20 13.86 -2.21 4.68
C SER A 20 13.99 -3.55 3.96
N GLN A 21 14.10 -3.57 2.63
CA GLN A 21 14.35 -4.81 1.89
C GLN A 21 15.75 -5.36 2.13
N ASP A 22 16.75 -4.48 2.32
CA ASP A 22 18.11 -4.89 2.69
C ASP A 22 18.15 -5.50 4.09
N ARG A 23 17.48 -4.85 5.06
CA ARG A 23 17.36 -5.40 6.42
C ARG A 23 16.63 -6.73 6.44
N ALA A 24 15.52 -6.86 5.72
CA ALA A 24 14.75 -8.11 5.67
C ALA A 24 15.57 -9.30 5.13
N ALA A 25 16.57 -9.06 4.27
CA ALA A 25 17.46 -10.08 3.77
C ALA A 25 18.53 -10.50 4.80
N ALA A 26 18.93 -9.61 5.71
CA ALA A 26 20.00 -9.83 6.69
C ALA A 26 19.49 -10.22 8.09
N TYR A 27 18.28 -9.79 8.46
CA TYR A 27 17.75 -9.92 9.82
C TYR A 27 16.35 -10.55 9.80
N PRO A 28 16.19 -11.77 10.37
CA PRO A 28 14.91 -12.48 10.31
C PRO A 28 13.82 -11.87 11.20
N ILE A 29 14.18 -11.04 12.18
CA ILE A 29 13.25 -10.45 13.15
C ILE A 29 13.20 -8.92 13.04
N LEU A 30 14.35 -8.27 12.91
CA LEU A 30 14.47 -6.81 13.01
C LEU A 30 14.18 -6.12 11.67
N GLY A 31 13.08 -5.37 11.60
CA GLY A 31 12.82 -4.50 10.45
C GLY A 31 12.46 -5.23 9.15
N ASN A 32 11.95 -6.46 9.25
CA ASN A 32 11.49 -7.28 8.12
C ASN A 32 10.08 -6.92 7.62
N GLY A 33 9.40 -5.96 8.27
CA GLY A 33 8.05 -5.51 7.95
C GLY A 33 6.90 -6.34 8.53
N SER A 34 7.17 -7.54 9.07
CA SER A 34 6.16 -8.45 9.63
C SER A 34 6.32 -8.70 11.14
N SER A 35 7.55 -8.71 11.65
CA SER A 35 7.90 -8.99 13.06
C SER A 35 8.14 -7.70 13.85
N ALA A 36 9.37 -7.46 14.33
CA ALA A 36 9.70 -6.24 15.06
C ALA A 36 9.78 -5.07 14.07
N LYS A 37 8.68 -4.32 13.98
CA LYS A 37 8.56 -3.15 13.10
C LYS A 37 9.39 -2.01 13.67
N LEU A 38 10.40 -1.60 12.90
CA LEU A 38 11.07 -0.32 13.14
C LEU A 38 10.16 0.81 12.70
N GLY A 39 10.28 1.96 13.37
CA GLY A 39 9.80 3.22 12.80
C GLY A 39 10.44 3.48 11.44
N TRP A 40 9.79 4.28 10.62
CA TRP A 40 10.28 4.62 9.28
C TRP A 40 10.75 6.08 9.25
N GLN A 41 11.75 6.35 8.42
CA GLN A 41 12.15 7.70 8.06
C GLN A 41 12.30 7.81 6.53
N MET A 42 12.27 9.04 6.00
CA MET A 42 12.33 9.25 4.54
C MET A 42 13.59 8.67 3.89
N GLN A 43 14.72 8.63 4.60
CA GLN A 43 15.96 8.03 4.11
C GLN A 43 15.90 6.51 3.97
N ASP A 44 14.85 5.84 4.45
CA ASP A 44 14.66 4.41 4.22
C ASP A 44 14.21 4.10 2.78
N TYR A 45 13.81 5.11 2.01
CA TYR A 45 13.46 4.96 0.59
C TYR A 45 14.70 4.88 -0.30
N ASN A 46 14.49 4.47 -1.55
CA ASN A 46 15.53 4.59 -2.55
C ASN A 46 15.89 6.08 -2.77
N PRO A 47 17.16 6.42 -3.07
CA PRO A 47 17.55 7.81 -3.36
C PRO A 47 16.75 8.49 -4.47
N ALA A 48 16.13 7.72 -5.38
CA ALA A 48 15.21 8.22 -6.39
C ALA A 48 13.83 8.67 -5.84
N GLY A 49 13.59 8.54 -4.53
CA GLY A 49 12.34 8.93 -3.86
C GLY A 49 11.20 7.92 -3.97
N ALA A 50 11.47 6.70 -4.43
CA ALA A 50 10.48 5.63 -4.60
C ALA A 50 10.90 4.35 -3.85
N ALA A 51 9.97 3.41 -3.68
CA ALA A 51 10.25 2.09 -3.13
C ALA A 51 9.41 1.02 -3.86
N GLY A 52 10.04 -0.12 -4.14
CA GLY A 52 9.41 -1.28 -4.79
C GLY A 52 9.71 -1.42 -6.28
N ASN A 53 9.25 -2.54 -6.85
CA ASN A 53 9.52 -2.88 -8.25
C ASN A 53 8.47 -2.31 -9.21
N ALA A 54 8.76 -1.14 -9.80
CA ALA A 54 7.90 -0.52 -10.79
C ALA A 54 8.03 -1.15 -12.19
N GLU A 55 9.14 -1.84 -12.48
CA GLU A 55 9.39 -2.48 -13.78
C GLU A 55 8.40 -3.63 -14.05
N ALA A 56 7.89 -4.25 -12.99
CA ALA A 56 6.95 -5.36 -13.05
C ALA A 56 5.48 -4.90 -13.17
N ALA A 57 5.22 -3.60 -13.27
CA ALA A 57 3.88 -3.04 -13.38
C ALA A 57 3.28 -3.30 -14.77
N THR A 58 2.01 -3.68 -14.80
CA THR A 58 1.25 -3.88 -16.05
C THR A 58 -0.13 -3.23 -15.94
N ALA A 59 -0.81 -3.04 -17.08
CA ALA A 59 -2.16 -2.48 -17.09
C ALA A 59 -3.16 -3.44 -16.42
N GLU A 60 -3.04 -4.74 -16.71
CA GLU A 60 -3.93 -5.79 -16.22
C GLU A 60 -3.88 -5.92 -14.70
N LYS A 61 -2.68 -5.84 -14.11
CA LYS A 61 -2.52 -5.78 -12.64
C LYS A 61 -3.23 -4.56 -12.05
N GLY A 62 -3.14 -3.41 -12.74
CA GLY A 62 -3.83 -2.18 -12.36
C GLY A 62 -5.35 -2.30 -12.44
N GLU A 63 -5.88 -2.89 -13.51
CA GLU A 63 -7.31 -3.15 -13.68
C GLU A 63 -7.85 -4.09 -12.60
N ALA A 64 -7.15 -5.21 -12.34
CA ALA A 64 -7.53 -6.14 -11.28
C ALA A 64 -7.57 -5.47 -9.91
N MET A 65 -6.57 -4.64 -9.59
CA MET A 65 -6.51 -3.86 -8.36
C MET A 65 -7.67 -2.86 -8.26
N LEU A 66 -7.94 -2.09 -9.33
CA LEU A 66 -9.04 -1.11 -9.36
C LEU A 66 -10.40 -1.76 -9.17
N GLN A 67 -10.62 -2.90 -9.80
CA GLN A 67 -11.85 -3.67 -9.67
C GLN A 67 -12.05 -4.19 -8.24
N ALA A 68 -11.00 -4.74 -7.62
CA ALA A 68 -11.06 -5.21 -6.24
C ALA A 68 -11.32 -4.05 -5.26
N ALA A 69 -10.52 -2.98 -5.34
CA ALA A 69 -10.65 -1.82 -4.46
C ALA A 69 -12.00 -1.11 -4.63
N GLY A 70 -12.47 -0.92 -5.86
CA GLY A 70 -13.76 -0.30 -6.15
C GLY A 70 -14.94 -1.08 -5.54
N ARG A 71 -14.93 -2.42 -5.65
CA ARG A 71 -15.95 -3.26 -5.01
C ARG A 71 -15.93 -3.15 -3.49
N GLN A 72 -14.76 -3.22 -2.87
CA GLN A 72 -14.64 -3.13 -1.41
C GLN A 72 -15.04 -1.74 -0.89
N LEU A 73 -14.67 -0.68 -1.61
CA LEU A 73 -15.10 0.67 -1.27
C LEU A 73 -16.63 0.82 -1.36
N ALA A 74 -17.25 0.32 -2.42
CA ALA A 74 -18.71 0.36 -2.56
C ALA A 74 -19.41 -0.42 -1.43
N LEU A 75 -18.86 -1.58 -1.04
CA LEU A 75 -19.37 -2.36 0.09
C LEU A 75 -19.26 -1.59 1.41
N LEU A 76 -18.09 -1.02 1.70
CA LEU A 76 -17.86 -0.21 2.89
C LEU A 76 -18.84 0.97 2.98
N LEU A 77 -19.07 1.68 1.86
CA LEU A 77 -20.03 2.79 1.82
C LEU A 77 -21.46 2.31 2.10
N ALA A 78 -21.85 1.15 1.56
CA ALA A 78 -23.15 0.56 1.83
C ALA A 78 -23.32 0.18 3.30
N GLU A 79 -22.30 -0.45 3.92
CA GLU A 79 -22.30 -0.78 5.35
C GLU A 79 -22.37 0.47 6.21
N LEU A 80 -21.53 1.48 5.94
CA LEU A 80 -21.51 2.74 6.66
C LEU A 80 -22.86 3.45 6.60
N SER A 81 -23.54 3.42 5.45
CA SER A 81 -24.87 4.02 5.29
C SER A 81 -25.97 3.33 6.11
N ARG A 82 -25.77 2.07 6.48
CA ARG A 82 -26.73 1.24 7.24
C ARG A 82 -26.36 1.11 8.71
N LEU A 83 -25.13 1.46 9.08
CA LEU A 83 -24.65 1.37 10.45
C LEU A 83 -25.43 2.36 11.32
N PRO A 84 -26.16 1.89 12.36
CA PRO A 84 -26.95 2.78 13.19
C PRO A 84 -26.04 3.68 14.02
N LEU A 85 -26.46 4.93 14.26
CA LEU A 85 -25.70 5.88 15.08
C LEU A 85 -25.48 5.40 16.51
N SER A 86 -26.34 4.50 17.01
CA SER A 86 -26.16 3.82 18.29
C SER A 86 -24.89 2.96 18.38
N THR A 87 -24.16 2.77 17.27
CA THR A 87 -22.82 2.18 17.29
C THR A 87 -21.80 3.04 18.07
N LEU A 88 -22.07 4.34 18.22
CA LEU A 88 -21.28 5.26 19.03
C LEU A 88 -21.90 5.35 20.41
N VAL A 89 -21.09 5.18 21.44
CA VAL A 89 -21.48 5.35 22.85
C VAL A 89 -20.77 6.57 23.43
N ASP A 90 -21.46 7.31 24.29
CA ASP A 90 -20.90 8.52 24.92
C ASP A 90 -19.73 8.19 25.87
N ARG A 91 -19.74 7.01 26.49
CA ARG A 91 -18.69 6.48 27.37
C ARG A 91 -18.58 4.95 27.21
N PRO A 92 -17.38 4.37 27.36
CA PRO A 92 -17.24 2.92 27.48
C PRO A 92 -18.02 2.42 28.72
N GLU A 93 -18.59 1.21 28.65
CA GLU A 93 -19.18 0.57 29.82
C GLU A 93 -18.09 0.23 30.86
N ASP A 94 -18.40 0.44 32.15
CA ASP A 94 -17.50 0.18 33.29
C ASP A 94 -17.27 -1.33 33.53
#